data_AF-A0A9D9UDL7-F1
#
_entry.id   AF-A0A9D9UDL7-F1
#
_cell.length_a   1.000
_cell.length_b   1.000
_cell.length_c   1.000
_cell.angle_alpha   90.00
_cell.angle_beta   90.00
_cell.angle_gamma   90.00
#
_symmetry.space_group_name_H-M   'P 1'
#
loop_
_entity.id
_entity.type
_entity.pdbx_description
1 polymer ?
#
loop_
_entity_poly.entity_id
_entity_poly.type
_entity_poly.pdbx_seq_one_letter_code
_entity_poly.pdbx_strand_id
1 'polypeptide(L)'
;RQSTRAGVPFTKVMLDNGILPGIKVDKGAMPLAGFPGEVVTEGLDGLRARLEEYARLGAKFAKWRAVIAIGEDMPSSTCIDANAHALARYAALCQEAGIVPMVEPEVLMDGDHDIEVCYDVTEATLRSLFGALYEHNILLEGTILKASMVISGKDCPDQAPADEVAEATLRCLKASVPAILPGIVFLSGGQSDESATANLNVMNTMGPHPWPLSFSYGRAMQSAALKLWAADTTRNFAAAQKIVAQRARENGLAALGRWTRAA
;
A
#
# COMPACT_ATOMS: atom_id res chain seq x y z
N ARG A 1 -18.42 10.80 4.74
CA ARG A 1 -19.90 10.94 4.67
C ARG A 1 -20.62 10.23 5.82
N GLN A 2 -20.02 9.26 6.52
CA GLN A 2 -20.63 8.63 7.71
C GLN A 2 -20.25 9.34 9.01
N SER A 3 -21.03 9.08 10.06
CA SER A 3 -20.84 9.60 11.42
C SER A 3 -20.83 8.47 12.45
N THR A 4 -20.27 8.75 13.63
CA THR A 4 -20.36 7.87 14.80
C THR A 4 -21.81 7.75 15.31
N ARG A 5 -22.05 6.84 16.27
CA ARG A 5 -23.35 6.73 16.96
C ARG A 5 -23.79 8.04 17.65
N ALA A 6 -22.83 8.90 18.01
CA ALA A 6 -23.08 10.21 18.60
C ALA A 6 -23.27 11.33 17.56
N GLY A 7 -23.37 11.00 16.26
CA GLY A 7 -23.59 11.97 15.18
C GLY A 7 -22.33 12.71 14.73
N VAL A 8 -21.16 12.42 15.32
CA VAL A 8 -19.89 13.10 14.95
C VAL A 8 -19.35 12.54 13.63
N PRO A 9 -19.06 13.37 12.61
CA PRO A 9 -18.47 12.89 11.36
C PRO A 9 -17.14 12.17 11.59
N PHE A 10 -16.91 11.03 10.93
CA PHE A 10 -15.64 10.29 11.11
C PHE A 10 -14.41 11.11 10.73
N THR A 11 -14.52 11.96 9.70
CA THR A 11 -13.42 12.87 9.32
C THR A 11 -13.05 13.82 10.45
N LYS A 12 -14.03 14.30 11.23
CA LYS A 12 -13.78 15.12 12.42
C LYS A 12 -13.07 14.32 13.51
N VAL A 13 -13.55 13.10 13.80
CA VAL A 13 -12.91 12.23 14.79
C VAL A 13 -11.44 11.98 14.45
N MET A 14 -11.13 11.72 13.18
CA MET A 14 -9.75 11.52 12.72
C MET A 14 -8.91 12.78 12.93
N LEU A 15 -9.38 13.93 12.46
CA LEU A 15 -8.66 15.21 12.55
C LEU A 15 -8.43 15.66 14.00
N ASP A 16 -9.42 15.52 14.87
CA ASP A 16 -9.31 15.85 16.31
C ASP A 16 -8.22 15.01 17.00
N ASN A 17 -7.87 13.85 16.43
CA ASN A 17 -6.84 12.94 16.94
C ASN A 17 -5.54 12.97 16.10
N GLY A 18 -5.36 13.99 15.25
CA GLY A 18 -4.15 14.14 14.44
C GLY A 18 -4.01 13.14 13.28
N ILE A 19 -5.10 12.44 12.92
CA ILE A 19 -5.13 11.47 11.82
C ILE A 19 -5.69 12.17 10.57
N LEU A 20 -4.90 12.22 9.51
CA LEU A 20 -5.35 12.79 8.24
C LEU A 20 -6.32 11.82 7.53
N PRO A 21 -7.52 12.26 7.10
CA PRO A 21 -8.44 11.41 6.37
C PRO A 21 -7.97 11.21 4.92
N GLY A 22 -7.96 9.96 4.49
CA GLY A 22 -7.72 9.57 3.10
C GLY A 22 -8.94 8.90 2.46
N ILE A 23 -8.96 8.82 1.13
CA ILE A 23 -10.07 8.23 0.37
C ILE A 23 -9.57 7.29 -0.73
N LYS A 24 -10.13 6.09 -0.82
CA LYS A 24 -9.92 5.20 -1.98
C LYS A 24 -10.80 5.70 -3.13
N VAL A 25 -10.21 5.92 -4.31
CA VAL A 25 -10.94 6.52 -5.43
C VAL A 25 -11.03 5.65 -6.68
N ASP A 26 -10.22 4.60 -6.79
CA ASP A 26 -10.39 3.57 -7.81
C ASP A 26 -11.75 2.86 -7.70
N LYS A 27 -12.22 2.29 -8.81
CA LYS A 27 -13.45 1.50 -8.93
C LYS A 27 -13.17 0.00 -9.05
N GLY A 28 -11.93 -0.43 -8.76
CA GLY A 28 -11.52 -1.84 -8.78
C GLY A 28 -10.80 -2.25 -10.06
N ALA A 29 -10.22 -3.45 -10.01
CA ALA A 29 -9.48 -4.06 -11.10
C ALA A 29 -10.44 -4.86 -12.01
N MET A 30 -10.30 -4.68 -13.32
CA MET A 30 -11.09 -5.35 -14.36
C MET A 30 -10.18 -6.17 -15.27
N PRO A 31 -10.65 -7.28 -15.86
CA PRO A 31 -9.85 -8.06 -16.81
C PRO A 31 -9.30 -7.20 -17.95
N LEU A 32 -8.01 -7.32 -18.23
CA LEU A 32 -7.36 -6.62 -19.33
C LEU A 32 -7.64 -7.35 -20.65
N ALA A 33 -8.28 -6.67 -21.59
CA ALA A 33 -8.72 -7.28 -22.84
C ALA A 33 -7.54 -7.80 -23.68
N GLY A 34 -7.55 -9.08 -24.02
CA GLY A 34 -6.46 -9.74 -24.77
C GLY A 34 -5.34 -10.29 -23.90
N PHE A 35 -5.41 -10.13 -22.58
CA PHE A 35 -4.37 -10.56 -21.63
C PHE A 35 -5.01 -11.40 -20.50
N PRO A 36 -5.28 -12.70 -20.76
CA PRO A 36 -5.93 -13.59 -19.78
C PRO A 36 -5.18 -13.63 -18.45
N GLY A 37 -5.92 -13.52 -17.34
CA GLY A 37 -5.36 -13.51 -15.99
C GLY A 37 -4.89 -12.14 -15.50
N GLU A 38 -4.65 -11.20 -16.41
CA GLU A 38 -4.21 -9.85 -16.09
C GLU A 38 -5.37 -8.87 -15.93
N VAL A 39 -5.13 -7.80 -15.17
CA VAL A 39 -6.16 -6.81 -14.84
C VAL A 39 -5.63 -5.39 -14.95
N VAL A 40 -6.52 -4.45 -15.23
CA VAL A 40 -6.27 -3.01 -15.17
C VAL A 40 -7.28 -2.35 -14.25
N THR A 41 -6.84 -1.42 -13.42
CA THR A 41 -7.73 -0.71 -12.51
C THR A 41 -8.49 0.40 -13.23
N GLU A 42 -9.79 0.48 -12.98
CA GLU A 42 -10.68 1.51 -13.53
C GLU A 42 -11.06 2.56 -12.48
N GLY A 43 -11.64 3.68 -12.95
CA GLY A 43 -12.19 4.72 -12.07
C GLY A 43 -11.85 6.16 -12.45
N LEU A 44 -11.16 6.39 -13.56
CA LEU A 44 -10.75 7.73 -14.03
C LEU A 44 -11.97 8.57 -14.47
N ASP A 45 -13.00 7.94 -15.01
CA ASP A 45 -14.21 8.64 -15.44
C ASP A 45 -14.96 9.27 -14.26
N GLY A 46 -15.13 10.59 -14.36
CA GLY A 46 -15.73 11.43 -13.31
C GLY A 46 -14.83 11.64 -12.08
N LEU A 47 -13.56 11.20 -12.11
CA LEU A 47 -12.67 11.28 -10.96
C LEU A 47 -12.37 12.72 -10.53
N ARG A 48 -12.21 13.65 -11.47
CA ARG A 48 -11.99 15.09 -11.19
C ARG A 48 -13.05 15.66 -10.23
N ALA A 49 -14.32 15.56 -10.61
CA ALA A 49 -15.43 16.06 -9.81
C ALA A 49 -15.54 15.36 -8.44
N ARG A 50 -15.24 14.04 -8.39
CA ARG A 50 -15.20 13.28 -7.14
C ARG A 50 -14.10 13.79 -6.20
N LEU A 51 -12.89 14.05 -6.72
CA LEU A 51 -11.76 14.55 -5.93
C LEU A 51 -12.04 15.94 -5.36
N GLU A 52 -12.61 16.85 -6.16
CA GLU A 52 -13.06 18.16 -5.67
C GLU A 52 -14.07 18.03 -4.52
N GLU A 53 -15.01 17.10 -4.63
CA GLU A 53 -15.96 16.81 -3.56
C GLU A 53 -15.25 16.26 -2.31
N TYR A 54 -14.34 15.29 -2.48
CA TYR A 54 -13.63 14.69 -1.36
C TYR A 54 -12.71 15.69 -0.65
N ALA A 55 -12.07 16.61 -1.38
CA ALA A 55 -11.31 17.71 -0.82
C ALA A 55 -12.21 18.60 0.07
N ARG A 56 -13.41 18.98 -0.41
CA ARG A 56 -14.41 19.73 0.38
C ARG A 56 -14.88 18.96 1.62
N LEU A 57 -14.95 17.63 1.55
CA LEU A 57 -15.26 16.76 2.69
C LEU A 57 -14.07 16.55 3.66
N GLY A 58 -12.91 17.13 3.35
CA GLY A 58 -11.73 17.17 4.21
C GLY A 58 -10.64 16.15 3.90
N ALA A 59 -10.78 15.33 2.84
CA ALA A 59 -9.73 14.37 2.44
C ALA A 59 -8.41 15.09 2.12
N LYS A 60 -7.30 14.50 2.58
CA LYS A 60 -5.94 15.07 2.41
C LYS A 60 -5.08 14.27 1.44
N PHE A 61 -5.37 12.97 1.32
CA PHE A 61 -4.74 12.09 0.36
C PHE A 61 -5.77 11.14 -0.24
N ALA A 62 -5.45 10.59 -1.40
CA ALA A 62 -6.25 9.55 -2.03
C ALA A 62 -5.40 8.29 -2.22
N LYS A 63 -6.05 7.18 -2.55
CA LYS A 63 -5.38 5.93 -2.89
C LYS A 63 -5.99 5.31 -4.15
N TRP A 64 -5.12 4.81 -5.03
CA TRP A 64 -5.47 4.01 -6.19
C TRP A 64 -4.61 2.75 -6.23
N ARG A 65 -5.26 1.57 -6.29
CA ARG A 65 -4.60 0.27 -6.32
C ARG A 65 -4.55 -0.29 -7.74
N ALA A 66 -3.37 -0.50 -8.30
CA ALA A 66 -3.13 -1.41 -9.42
C ALA A 66 -2.76 -2.80 -8.89
N VAL A 67 -3.03 -3.83 -9.68
CA VAL A 67 -2.79 -5.23 -9.31
C VAL A 67 -1.96 -5.90 -10.39
N ILE A 68 -0.80 -6.40 -10.01
CA ILE A 68 0.17 -7.04 -10.89
C ILE A 68 0.35 -8.48 -10.39
N ALA A 69 -0.14 -9.45 -11.14
CA ALA A 69 -0.04 -10.87 -10.80
C ALA A 69 1.24 -11.47 -11.40
N ILE A 70 1.86 -12.39 -10.67
CA ILE A 70 2.97 -13.21 -11.16
C ILE A 70 2.40 -14.57 -11.55
N GLY A 71 2.76 -15.07 -12.72
CA GLY A 71 2.33 -16.39 -13.21
C GLY A 71 3.08 -16.78 -14.48
N GLU A 72 2.65 -17.87 -15.10
CA GLU A 72 3.17 -18.28 -16.41
C GLU A 72 2.91 -17.16 -17.43
N ASP A 73 4.00 -16.63 -18.02
CA ASP A 73 4.00 -15.48 -18.94
C ASP A 73 3.37 -14.18 -18.39
N MET A 74 3.25 -14.03 -17.06
CA MET A 74 2.70 -12.85 -16.39
C MET A 74 3.66 -12.28 -15.33
N PRO A 75 3.71 -10.94 -15.16
CA PRO A 75 2.91 -9.95 -15.88
C PRO A 75 3.50 -9.61 -17.26
N SER A 76 2.63 -9.31 -18.22
CA SER A 76 3.04 -8.73 -19.48
C SER A 76 3.46 -7.27 -19.31
N SER A 77 4.31 -6.77 -20.22
CA SER A 77 4.63 -5.34 -20.28
C SER A 77 3.37 -4.48 -20.48
N THR A 78 2.39 -4.99 -21.24
CA THR A 78 1.14 -4.25 -21.49
C THR A 78 0.33 -4.07 -20.20
N CYS A 79 0.27 -5.08 -19.33
CA CYS A 79 -0.40 -4.98 -18.04
C CYS A 79 0.30 -3.97 -17.12
N ILE A 80 1.63 -4.03 -17.03
CA ILE A 80 2.43 -3.09 -16.26
C ILE A 80 2.18 -1.66 -16.76
N ASP A 81 2.34 -1.43 -18.07
CA ASP A 81 2.25 -0.08 -18.66
C ASP A 81 0.83 0.49 -18.59
N ALA A 82 -0.20 -0.33 -18.79
CA ALA A 82 -1.59 0.10 -18.66
C ALA A 82 -1.91 0.58 -17.23
N ASN A 83 -1.44 -0.16 -16.22
CA ASN A 83 -1.61 0.20 -14.82
C ASN A 83 -0.76 1.42 -14.41
N ALA A 84 0.50 1.50 -14.88
CA ALA A 84 1.37 2.65 -14.65
C ALA A 84 0.77 3.95 -15.23
N HIS A 85 0.27 3.90 -16.47
CA HIS A 85 -0.43 5.01 -17.11
C HIS A 85 -1.70 5.42 -16.34
N ALA A 86 -2.52 4.46 -15.90
CA ALA A 86 -3.71 4.75 -15.10
C ALA A 86 -3.36 5.42 -13.75
N LEU A 87 -2.32 4.92 -13.06
CA LEU A 87 -1.79 5.51 -11.82
C LEU A 87 -1.30 6.94 -12.03
N ALA A 88 -0.59 7.22 -13.12
CA ALA A 88 -0.09 8.55 -13.44
C ALA A 88 -1.22 9.55 -13.72
N ARG A 89 -2.23 9.16 -14.50
CA ARG A 89 -3.43 9.99 -14.72
C ARG A 89 -4.20 10.24 -13.41
N TYR A 90 -4.34 9.22 -12.57
CA TYR A 90 -4.93 9.35 -11.24
C TYR A 90 -4.15 10.35 -10.37
N ALA A 91 -2.82 10.26 -10.36
CA ALA A 91 -1.96 11.12 -9.57
C ALA A 91 -2.07 12.59 -9.99
N ALA A 92 -2.09 12.86 -11.31
CA ALA A 92 -2.26 14.20 -11.84
C ALA A 92 -3.59 14.83 -11.39
N LEU A 93 -4.69 14.06 -11.47
CA LEU A 93 -6.01 14.51 -11.03
C LEU A 93 -6.06 14.80 -9.53
N CYS A 94 -5.34 14.01 -8.72
CA CYS A 94 -5.23 14.25 -7.27
C CYS A 94 -4.48 15.54 -6.98
N GLN A 95 -3.32 15.75 -7.60
CA GLN A 95 -2.51 16.95 -7.38
C GLN A 95 -3.25 18.23 -7.82
N GLU A 96 -3.97 18.18 -8.94
CA GLU A 96 -4.82 19.30 -9.39
C GLU A 96 -5.90 19.65 -8.35
N ALA A 97 -6.45 18.66 -7.66
CA ALA A 97 -7.45 18.85 -6.60
C ALA A 97 -6.85 19.18 -5.21
N GLY A 98 -5.52 19.35 -5.11
CA GLY A 98 -4.84 19.58 -3.82
C GLY A 98 -4.86 18.37 -2.88
N ILE A 99 -4.93 17.16 -3.44
CA ILE A 99 -4.94 15.89 -2.73
C ILE A 99 -3.63 15.15 -3.03
N VAL A 100 -2.95 14.67 -1.99
CA VAL A 100 -1.74 13.83 -2.16
C VAL A 100 -2.11 12.47 -2.76
N PRO A 101 -1.59 12.07 -3.93
CA PRO A 101 -1.81 10.73 -4.44
C PRO A 101 -0.94 9.69 -3.72
N MET A 102 -1.56 8.59 -3.32
CA MET A 102 -0.89 7.36 -2.94
C MET A 102 -1.00 6.36 -4.10
N VAL A 103 0.11 6.13 -4.79
CA VAL A 103 0.20 5.21 -5.93
C VAL A 103 0.55 3.81 -5.43
N GLU A 104 -0.31 2.82 -5.70
CA GLU A 104 -0.20 1.45 -5.16
C GLU A 104 -0.10 0.43 -6.29
N PRO A 105 1.08 0.21 -6.91
CA PRO A 105 1.31 -0.89 -7.85
C PRO A 105 1.57 -2.20 -7.09
N GLU A 106 0.51 -2.89 -6.66
CA GLU A 106 0.66 -4.10 -5.85
C GLU A 106 1.05 -5.29 -6.71
N VAL A 107 2.31 -5.72 -6.59
CA VAL A 107 2.75 -7.05 -7.02
C VAL A 107 2.23 -8.07 -6.01
N LEU A 108 1.44 -9.03 -6.49
CA LEU A 108 0.78 -10.03 -5.66
C LEU A 108 1.76 -11.12 -5.22
N MET A 109 1.54 -11.65 -4.02
CA MET A 109 2.30 -12.76 -3.46
C MET A 109 1.73 -14.14 -3.83
N ASP A 110 0.64 -14.19 -4.60
CA ASP A 110 0.01 -15.45 -5.01
C ASP A 110 0.92 -16.21 -5.99
N GLY A 111 1.07 -17.52 -5.79
CA GLY A 111 1.92 -18.39 -6.61
C GLY A 111 3.09 -19.00 -5.83
N ASP A 112 3.89 -19.79 -6.55
CA ASP A 112 5.03 -20.58 -6.06
C ASP A 112 6.40 -20.01 -6.47
N HIS A 113 6.41 -18.80 -7.04
CA HIS A 113 7.61 -18.10 -7.46
C HIS A 113 8.57 -17.81 -6.29
N ASP A 114 9.87 -17.80 -6.58
CA ASP A 114 10.88 -17.40 -5.61
C ASP A 114 10.97 -15.87 -5.45
N ILE A 115 11.81 -15.42 -4.52
CA ILE A 115 11.98 -14.01 -4.21
C ILE A 115 12.64 -13.23 -5.36
N GLU A 116 13.46 -13.86 -6.20
CA GLU A 116 14.13 -13.19 -7.32
C GLU A 116 13.14 -12.90 -8.45
N VAL A 117 12.19 -13.81 -8.72
CA VAL A 117 11.08 -13.51 -9.64
C VAL A 117 10.25 -12.34 -9.12
N CYS A 118 9.94 -12.31 -7.82
CA CYS A 118 9.24 -11.17 -7.21
C CYS A 118 10.05 -9.87 -7.34
N TYR A 119 11.37 -9.94 -7.17
CA TYR A 119 12.28 -8.81 -7.34
C TYR A 119 12.21 -8.25 -8.76
N ASP A 120 12.36 -9.09 -9.78
CA ASP A 120 12.39 -8.69 -11.19
C ASP A 120 11.07 -8.04 -11.61
N VAL A 121 9.94 -8.63 -11.21
CA VAL A 121 8.61 -8.08 -11.49
C VAL A 121 8.39 -6.75 -10.75
N THR A 122 8.82 -6.65 -9.50
CA THR A 122 8.70 -5.41 -8.72
C THR A 122 9.55 -4.30 -9.33
N GLU A 123 10.79 -4.59 -9.74
CA GLU A 123 11.67 -3.60 -10.37
C GLU A 123 11.09 -3.11 -11.69
N ALA A 124 10.64 -4.01 -12.57
CA ALA A 124 10.01 -3.65 -13.84
C ALA A 124 8.76 -2.77 -13.62
N THR A 125 7.92 -3.15 -12.66
CA THR A 125 6.69 -2.41 -12.32
C THR A 125 7.00 -1.01 -11.80
N LEU A 126 7.95 -0.88 -10.87
CA LEU A 126 8.33 0.42 -10.29
C LEU A 126 8.99 1.34 -11.33
N ARG A 127 9.84 0.79 -12.21
CA ARG A 127 10.44 1.57 -13.31
C ARG A 127 9.39 2.10 -14.27
N SER A 128 8.42 1.28 -14.69
CA SER A 128 7.32 1.74 -15.55
C SER A 128 6.46 2.79 -14.83
N LEU A 129 6.13 2.58 -13.55
CA LEU A 129 5.39 3.56 -12.75
C LEU A 129 6.10 4.93 -12.73
N PHE A 130 7.37 4.99 -12.33
CA PHE A 130 8.07 6.27 -12.22
C PHE A 130 8.34 6.93 -13.57
N GLY A 131 8.51 6.15 -14.64
CA GLY A 131 8.50 6.65 -16.01
C GLY A 131 7.18 7.35 -16.36
N ALA A 132 6.06 6.68 -16.13
CA ALA A 132 4.73 7.24 -16.39
C ALA A 132 4.43 8.48 -15.53
N LEU A 133 4.85 8.49 -14.25
CA LEU A 133 4.71 9.66 -13.37
C LEU A 133 5.52 10.85 -13.89
N TYR A 134 6.73 10.61 -14.39
CA TYR A 134 7.56 11.65 -15.00
C TYR A 134 6.92 12.23 -16.26
N GLU A 135 6.45 11.37 -17.18
CA GLU A 135 5.78 11.79 -18.41
C GLU A 135 4.50 12.61 -18.16
N HIS A 136 3.81 12.35 -17.04
CA HIS A 136 2.61 13.09 -16.63
C HIS A 136 2.91 14.34 -15.79
N ASN A 137 4.18 14.73 -15.65
CA ASN A 137 4.62 15.90 -14.87
C ASN A 137 4.16 15.86 -13.41
N ILE A 138 4.16 14.67 -12.79
CA ILE A 138 3.77 14.51 -11.40
C ILE A 138 4.84 15.09 -10.47
N LEU A 139 4.42 15.91 -9.51
CA LEU A 139 5.31 16.38 -8.43
C LEU A 139 5.57 15.23 -7.45
N LEU A 140 6.78 14.65 -7.49
CA LEU A 140 7.10 13.46 -6.69
C LEU A 140 7.18 13.76 -5.18
N GLU A 141 7.61 14.97 -4.80
CA GLU A 141 7.62 15.50 -3.43
C GLU A 141 6.22 15.51 -2.79
N GLY A 142 5.17 15.56 -3.62
CA GLY A 142 3.77 15.53 -3.23
C GLY A 142 3.10 14.17 -3.44
N THR A 143 3.86 13.08 -3.54
CA THR A 143 3.35 11.73 -3.86
C THR A 143 3.84 10.70 -2.84
N ILE A 144 2.98 9.75 -2.46
CA ILE A 144 3.37 8.62 -1.59
C ILE A 144 3.37 7.34 -2.42
N LEU A 145 4.47 6.57 -2.36
CA LEU A 145 4.49 5.22 -2.92
C LEU A 145 3.93 4.24 -1.89
N LYS A 146 2.96 3.43 -2.30
CA LYS A 146 2.50 2.28 -1.54
C LYS A 146 2.94 0.98 -2.22
N ALA A 147 3.99 0.36 -1.72
CA ALA A 147 4.63 -0.79 -2.35
C ALA A 147 4.29 -2.12 -1.66
N SER A 148 4.32 -3.20 -2.45
CA SER A 148 4.55 -4.55 -1.91
C SER A 148 6.00 -4.67 -1.41
N MET A 149 6.24 -5.55 -0.44
CA MET A 149 7.60 -6.02 -0.16
C MET A 149 7.98 -7.07 -1.20
N VAL A 150 9.28 -7.21 -1.49
CA VAL A 150 9.81 -8.29 -2.34
C VAL A 150 9.91 -9.54 -1.47
N ILE A 151 9.11 -10.57 -1.79
CA ILE A 151 8.95 -11.78 -0.98
C ILE A 151 8.81 -13.02 -1.87
N SER A 152 9.08 -14.20 -1.33
CA SER A 152 8.68 -15.46 -1.97
C SER A 152 7.16 -15.51 -2.13
N GLY A 153 6.69 -16.17 -3.20
CA GLY A 153 5.29 -16.50 -3.39
C GLY A 153 4.76 -17.31 -2.21
N LYS A 154 3.49 -17.14 -1.86
CA LYS A 154 2.89 -17.75 -0.66
C LYS A 154 2.89 -19.29 -0.70
N ASP A 155 2.93 -19.86 -1.90
CA ASP A 155 2.93 -21.30 -2.16
C ASP A 155 4.35 -21.82 -2.48
N CYS A 156 5.37 -20.93 -2.44
CA CYS A 156 6.77 -21.29 -2.64
C CYS A 156 7.24 -22.16 -1.45
N PRO A 157 7.86 -23.33 -1.69
CA PRO A 157 8.35 -24.20 -0.60
C PRO A 157 9.43 -23.53 0.25
N ASP A 158 10.23 -22.65 -0.36
CA ASP A 158 11.33 -21.94 0.29
C ASP A 158 10.92 -20.48 0.55
N GLN A 159 10.45 -20.23 1.78
CA GLN A 159 10.05 -18.90 2.23
C GLN A 159 11.27 -18.10 2.70
N ALA A 160 11.54 -16.97 2.03
CA ALA A 160 12.64 -16.08 2.39
C ALA A 160 12.47 -15.53 3.84
N PRO A 161 13.53 -15.56 4.67
CA PRO A 161 13.51 -14.95 5.99
C PRO A 161 13.46 -13.42 5.92
N ALA A 162 13.15 -12.78 7.06
CA ALA A 162 12.96 -11.34 7.13
C ALA A 162 14.17 -10.51 6.67
N ASP A 163 15.39 -10.98 6.91
CA ASP A 163 16.62 -10.31 6.48
C ASP A 163 16.74 -10.29 4.96
N GLU A 164 16.46 -11.43 4.30
CA GLU A 164 16.51 -11.55 2.85
C GLU A 164 15.40 -10.73 2.17
N VAL A 165 14.18 -10.77 2.72
CA VAL A 165 13.06 -9.91 2.30
C VAL A 165 13.43 -8.44 2.39
N ALA A 166 14.04 -8.02 3.49
CA ALA A 166 14.45 -6.64 3.71
C ALA A 166 15.55 -6.22 2.72
N GLU A 167 16.57 -7.04 2.52
CA GLU A 167 17.66 -6.77 1.58
C GLU A 167 17.15 -6.66 0.13
N ALA A 168 16.36 -7.64 -0.32
CA ALA A 168 15.79 -7.65 -1.66
C ALA A 168 14.85 -6.46 -1.90
N THR A 169 13.99 -6.14 -0.93
CA THR A 169 13.09 -4.98 -1.01
C THR A 169 13.87 -3.68 -1.10
N LEU A 170 14.86 -3.47 -0.21
CA LEU A 170 15.67 -2.25 -0.21
C LEU A 170 16.51 -2.10 -1.48
N ARG A 171 17.06 -3.21 -2.00
CA ARG A 171 17.78 -3.25 -3.27
C ARG A 171 16.88 -2.79 -4.42
N CYS A 172 15.67 -3.35 -4.51
CA CYS A 172 14.70 -3.02 -5.54
C CYS A 172 14.28 -1.54 -5.48
N LEU A 173 13.97 -1.03 -4.28
CA LEU A 173 13.59 0.36 -4.09
C LEU A 173 14.73 1.32 -4.47
N LYS A 174 15.97 1.04 -4.06
CA LYS A 174 17.15 1.86 -4.40
C LYS A 174 17.43 1.90 -5.90
N ALA A 175 17.09 0.83 -6.63
CA ALA A 175 17.29 0.75 -8.07
C ALA A 175 16.20 1.45 -8.90
N SER A 176 14.99 1.62 -8.34
CA SER A 176 13.79 2.01 -9.12
C SER A 176 13.05 3.24 -8.62
N VAL A 177 13.23 3.65 -7.36
CA VAL A 177 12.50 4.76 -6.76
C VAL A 177 13.38 6.03 -6.72
N PRO A 178 12.88 7.20 -7.14
CA PRO A 178 13.60 8.46 -6.99
C PRO A 178 13.72 8.90 -5.51
N ALA A 179 14.93 9.30 -5.08
CA ALA A 179 15.23 9.74 -3.71
C ALA A 179 14.39 10.95 -3.22
N ILE A 180 13.76 11.68 -4.15
CA ILE A 180 12.95 12.87 -3.88
C ILE A 180 11.58 12.55 -3.27
N LEU A 181 11.13 11.29 -3.30
CA LEU A 181 9.86 10.92 -2.69
C LEU A 181 9.85 11.25 -1.18
N PRO A 182 8.75 11.75 -0.63
CA PRO A 182 8.65 12.07 0.79
C PRO A 182 8.47 10.82 1.68
N GLY A 183 8.11 9.66 1.11
CA GLY A 183 7.96 8.43 1.87
C GLY A 183 7.38 7.25 1.10
N ILE A 184 7.66 6.07 1.63
CA ILE A 184 7.18 4.78 1.13
C ILE A 184 6.43 4.08 2.26
N VAL A 185 5.21 3.62 1.96
CA VAL A 185 4.40 2.84 2.90
C VAL A 185 4.15 1.44 2.35
N PHE A 186 4.35 0.41 3.16
CA PHE A 186 4.12 -0.96 2.67
C PHE A 186 2.67 -1.40 2.87
N LEU A 187 2.16 -2.18 1.93
CA LEU A 187 0.99 -3.03 2.13
C LEU A 187 1.40 -4.36 2.76
N SER A 188 0.49 -4.99 3.52
CA SER A 188 0.81 -6.27 4.16
C SER A 188 0.66 -7.48 3.24
N GLY A 189 0.08 -7.33 2.04
CA GLY A 189 0.08 -8.34 0.96
C GLY A 189 -0.69 -9.65 1.20
N GLY A 190 -0.97 -10.03 2.44
CA GLY A 190 -1.42 -11.39 2.79
C GLY A 190 -0.49 -12.06 3.78
N GLN A 191 0.66 -11.45 4.07
CA GLN A 191 1.54 -11.79 5.18
C GLN A 191 0.75 -11.84 6.50
N SER A 192 1.26 -12.64 7.43
CA SER A 192 0.80 -12.61 8.81
C SER A 192 1.07 -11.23 9.44
N ASP A 193 0.28 -10.85 10.45
CA ASP A 193 0.49 -9.59 11.20
C ASP A 193 1.95 -9.47 11.69
N GLU A 194 2.52 -10.58 12.16
CA GLU A 194 3.86 -10.63 12.71
C GLU A 194 4.93 -10.51 11.62
N SER A 195 4.80 -11.25 10.52
CA SER A 195 5.74 -11.18 9.39
C SER A 195 5.80 -9.77 8.81
N ALA A 196 4.65 -9.13 8.60
CA ALA A 196 4.59 -7.76 8.07
C ALA A 196 5.24 -6.74 9.03
N THR A 197 5.16 -6.97 10.35
CA THR A 197 5.81 -6.12 11.35
C THR A 197 7.32 -6.37 11.38
N ALA A 198 7.74 -7.63 11.37
CA ALA A 198 9.14 -8.04 11.41
C ALA A 198 9.90 -7.53 10.18
N ASN A 199 9.38 -7.75 8.97
CA ASN A 199 10.00 -7.32 7.73
C ASN A 199 10.18 -5.79 7.68
N LEU A 200 9.15 -5.03 8.09
CA LEU A 200 9.25 -3.57 8.19
C LEU A 200 10.32 -3.13 9.20
N ASN A 201 10.41 -3.82 10.34
CA ASN A 201 11.39 -3.50 11.37
C ASN A 201 12.81 -3.72 10.87
N VAL A 202 13.08 -4.89 10.27
CA VAL A 202 14.41 -5.23 9.75
C VAL A 202 14.84 -4.22 8.69
N MET A 203 13.98 -3.87 7.74
CA MET A 203 14.27 -2.81 6.77
C MET A 203 14.68 -1.50 7.45
N ASN A 204 13.95 -1.06 8.48
CA ASN A 204 14.29 0.19 9.18
C ASN A 204 15.56 0.10 10.04
N THR A 205 15.98 -1.09 10.49
CA THR A 205 17.28 -1.28 11.15
C THR A 205 18.46 -1.21 10.19
N MET A 206 18.25 -1.46 8.89
CA MET A 206 19.26 -1.39 7.83
C MET A 206 19.47 0.03 7.26
N GLY A 207 18.93 1.05 7.93
CA GLY A 207 19.07 2.45 7.52
C GLY A 207 20.50 3.02 7.65
N PRO A 208 20.74 4.27 7.19
CA PRO A 208 19.73 5.21 6.70
C PRO A 208 19.27 4.93 5.26
N HIS A 209 18.03 5.30 4.96
CA HIS A 209 17.43 5.22 3.62
C HIS A 209 17.14 6.63 3.09
N PRO A 210 17.09 6.83 1.76
CA PRO A 210 16.69 8.11 1.18
C PRO A 210 15.26 8.53 1.54
N TRP A 211 14.40 7.53 1.83
CA TRP A 211 12.99 7.72 2.17
C TRP A 211 12.69 7.21 3.57
N PRO A 212 11.74 7.81 4.29
CA PRO A 212 11.13 7.13 5.43
C PRO A 212 10.32 5.92 4.94
N LEU A 213 10.49 4.79 5.64
CA LEU A 213 9.79 3.54 5.37
C LEU A 213 8.77 3.28 6.48
N SER A 214 7.49 3.16 6.11
CA SER A 214 6.39 2.99 7.06
C SER A 214 5.33 2.01 6.53
N PHE A 215 4.12 2.02 7.08
CA PHE A 215 3.08 1.03 6.79
C PHE A 215 1.75 1.67 6.38
N SER A 216 1.03 0.98 5.50
CA SER A 216 -0.35 1.26 5.11
C SER A 216 -1.14 -0.06 5.13
N TYR A 217 -1.34 -0.57 6.35
CA TYR A 217 -1.88 -1.91 6.61
C TYR A 217 -3.39 -1.92 6.83
N GLY A 218 -4.06 -2.85 6.15
CA GLY A 218 -5.45 -3.20 6.39
C GLY A 218 -5.56 -4.44 7.29
N ARG A 219 -5.44 -5.63 6.67
CA ARG A 219 -5.55 -6.93 7.36
C ARG A 219 -4.62 -7.05 8.58
N ALA A 220 -3.33 -6.74 8.40
CA ALA A 220 -2.32 -6.83 9.47
C ALA A 220 -2.58 -5.93 10.70
N MET A 221 -3.49 -4.95 10.58
CA MET A 221 -3.90 -4.07 11.68
C MET A 221 -5.25 -4.46 12.30
N GLN A 222 -6.14 -5.09 11.52
CA GLN A 222 -7.57 -5.15 11.85
C GLN A 222 -8.11 -6.58 11.96
N SER A 223 -7.50 -7.57 11.30
CA SER A 223 -8.07 -8.92 11.19
C SER A 223 -8.29 -9.60 12.54
N ALA A 224 -7.35 -9.52 13.47
CA ALA A 224 -7.49 -10.08 14.81
C ALA A 224 -8.60 -9.37 15.61
N ALA A 225 -8.65 -8.04 15.55
CA ALA A 225 -9.67 -7.25 16.23
C ALA A 225 -11.09 -7.52 15.68
N LEU A 226 -11.22 -7.62 14.35
CA LEU A 226 -12.50 -7.92 13.69
C LEU A 226 -13.01 -9.32 14.06
N LYS A 227 -12.14 -10.34 14.07
CA LYS A 227 -12.51 -11.71 14.49
C LYS A 227 -13.03 -11.72 15.93
N LEU A 228 -12.33 -11.05 16.85
CA LEU A 228 -12.75 -10.96 18.24
C LEU A 228 -14.08 -10.19 18.39
N TRP A 229 -14.20 -9.06 17.70
CA TRP A 229 -15.41 -8.23 17.78
C TRP A 229 -16.64 -8.92 17.20
N ALA A 230 -16.49 -9.64 16.09
CA ALA A 230 -17.58 -10.37 15.45
C ALA A 230 -18.17 -11.48 16.33
N ALA A 231 -17.39 -12.03 17.28
CA ALA A 231 -17.86 -13.04 18.21
C ALA A 231 -18.88 -12.48 19.23
N ASP A 232 -18.74 -11.22 19.65
CA ASP A 232 -19.73 -10.51 20.47
C ASP A 232 -19.51 -9.00 20.36
N THR A 233 -20.33 -8.33 19.55
CA THR A 233 -20.09 -6.91 19.21
C THR A 233 -20.26 -5.93 20.37
N THR A 234 -20.92 -6.37 21.45
CA THR A 234 -21.15 -5.55 22.64
C THR A 234 -20.09 -5.81 23.70
N ARG A 235 -19.85 -7.08 24.07
CA ARG A 235 -18.89 -7.43 25.13
C ARG A 235 -17.45 -7.26 24.68
N ASN A 236 -17.15 -7.49 23.40
CA ASN A 236 -15.77 -7.47 22.90
C ASN A 236 -15.32 -6.12 22.34
N PHE A 237 -16.18 -5.10 22.36
CA PHE A 237 -15.88 -3.78 21.75
C PHE A 237 -14.56 -3.18 22.26
N ALA A 238 -14.39 -3.07 23.58
CA ALA A 238 -13.18 -2.50 24.18
C ALA A 238 -11.94 -3.39 23.98
N ALA A 239 -12.10 -4.71 24.00
CA ALA A 239 -11.01 -5.64 23.77
C ALA A 239 -10.50 -5.59 22.32
N ALA A 240 -11.42 -5.49 21.34
CA ALA A 240 -11.07 -5.32 19.94
C ALA A 240 -10.32 -3.99 19.69
N GLN A 241 -10.75 -2.89 20.33
CA GLN A 241 -10.03 -1.61 20.25
C GLN A 241 -8.60 -1.71 20.79
N LYS A 242 -8.39 -2.42 21.91
CA LYS A 242 -7.05 -2.65 22.47
C LYS A 242 -6.14 -3.39 21.48
N ILE A 243 -6.67 -4.38 20.76
CA ILE A 243 -5.91 -5.11 19.73
C ILE A 243 -5.47 -4.16 18.61
N VAL A 244 -6.37 -3.31 18.09
CA VAL A 244 -6.00 -2.34 17.04
C VAL A 244 -4.93 -1.38 17.55
N ALA A 245 -5.07 -0.86 18.77
CA ALA A 245 -4.09 0.05 19.37
C ALA A 245 -2.72 -0.62 19.58
N GLN A 246 -2.71 -1.89 20.01
CA GLN A 246 -1.49 -2.66 20.14
C GLN A 246 -0.80 -2.86 18.78
N ARG A 247 -1.53 -3.29 17.75
CA ARG A 247 -0.98 -3.44 16.39
C ARG A 247 -0.47 -2.11 15.83
N ALA A 248 -1.16 -0.99 16.08
CA ALA A 248 -0.70 0.33 15.69
C ALA A 248 0.65 0.67 16.36
N ARG A 249 0.80 0.35 17.65
CA ARG A 249 2.04 0.57 18.39
C ARG A 249 3.18 -0.31 17.88
N GLU A 250 2.92 -1.59 17.64
CA GLU A 250 3.92 -2.54 17.12
C GLU A 250 4.46 -2.08 15.76
N ASN A 251 3.58 -1.76 14.83
CA ASN A 251 3.96 -1.26 13.51
C ASN A 251 4.63 0.12 13.58
N GLY A 252 4.21 0.99 14.51
CA GLY A 252 4.90 2.25 14.78
C GLY A 252 6.33 2.06 15.29
N LEU A 253 6.58 1.05 16.14
CA LEU A 253 7.93 0.68 16.57
C LEU A 253 8.74 0.07 15.43
N ALA A 254 8.12 -0.74 14.57
CA ALA A 254 8.78 -1.33 13.41
C ALA A 254 9.21 -0.26 12.39
N ALA A 255 8.37 0.75 12.15
CA ALA A 255 8.73 1.90 11.32
C ALA A 255 9.91 2.73 11.89
N LEU A 256 10.26 2.53 13.16
CA LEU A 256 11.42 3.15 13.81
C LEU A 256 12.62 2.18 13.94
N GLY A 257 12.50 0.93 13.47
CA GLY A 257 13.52 -0.11 13.68
C GLY A 257 13.70 -0.52 15.15
N ARG A 258 12.64 -0.40 15.97
CA ARG A 258 12.66 -0.61 17.43
C ARG A 258 11.68 -1.66 17.91
N TRP A 259 11.04 -2.38 16.99
CA TRP A 259 10.16 -3.47 17.36
C TRP A 259 10.98 -4.69 17.76
N THR A 260 10.61 -5.28 18.89
CA THR A 260 11.14 -6.55 19.37
C THR A 260 9.97 -7.52 19.49
N ARG A 261 10.16 -8.75 19.01
CA ARG A 261 9.19 -9.82 19.24
C ARG A 261 9.01 -10.02 20.74
N ALA A 262 7.77 -10.03 21.22
CA ALA A 262 7.50 -10.40 22.60
C ALA A 262 7.95 -11.85 22.83
N ALA A 263 8.66 -12.09 23.93
CA ALA A 263 9.15 -13.41 24.33
C ALA A 263 8.00 -14.36 24.71
#